data_AF-A0A923MKD5-F1
#
_entry.id   AF-A0A923MKD5-F1
#
_cell.length_a   1.000
_cell.length_b   1.000
_cell.length_c   1.000
_cell.angle_alpha   90.00
_cell.angle_beta   90.00
_cell.angle_gamma   90.00
#
_symmetry.space_group_name_H-M   'P 1'
#
loop_
_entity.id
_entity.type
_entity.pdbx_description
1 polymer ?
#
loop_
_entity_poly.entity_id
_entity_poly.type
_entity_poly.pdbx_seq_one_letter_code
_entity_poly.pdbx_strand_id
1 'polypeptide(L)'
;MKAINEHFEVGQQYYALVSKEVLVVSEVLQPGMYPSGSGGYHTLRSPMVRFRSEKTGLVHTCSLELAKHLLLAKRQTAKEKGVG
;
A
#
# COMPACT_ATOMS: atom_id res chain seq x y z
N MET A 1 -13.20 -4.79 -13.85
CA MET A 1 -13.47 -3.58 -13.03
C MET A 1 -12.39 -2.55 -13.36
N LYS A 2 -12.68 -1.26 -13.25
CA LYS A 2 -11.66 -0.21 -13.50
C LYS A 2 -10.84 -0.03 -12.21
N ALA A 3 -9.51 -0.07 -12.32
CA ALA A 3 -8.63 0.22 -11.20
C ALA A 3 -8.86 1.66 -10.70
N ILE A 4 -8.92 1.84 -9.38
CA ILE A 4 -9.08 3.15 -8.72
C ILE A 4 -7.71 3.83 -8.58
N ASN A 5 -6.68 3.05 -8.23
CA ASN A 5 -5.29 3.50 -8.15
C ASN A 5 -4.42 2.50 -8.91
N GLU A 6 -3.74 2.92 -9.97
CA GLU A 6 -2.94 1.98 -10.78
C GLU A 6 -1.55 1.68 -10.17
N HIS A 7 -0.98 2.67 -9.49
CA HIS A 7 0.38 2.62 -8.95
C HIS A 7 0.37 3.04 -7.48
N PHE A 8 1.26 2.41 -6.71
CA PHE A 8 1.49 2.71 -5.30
C PHE A 8 2.98 2.96 -5.10
N GLU A 9 3.31 4.01 -4.36
CA GLU A 9 4.68 4.35 -4.01
C GLU A 9 4.79 4.49 -2.49
N VAL A 10 5.94 4.09 -1.96
CA VAL A 10 6.22 4.21 -0.53
C VAL A 10 6.10 5.67 -0.09
N GLY A 11 5.40 5.90 1.03
CA GLY A 11 5.13 7.23 1.56
C GLY A 11 3.84 7.88 1.03
N GLN A 12 3.23 7.34 -0.03
CA GLN A 12 1.92 7.81 -0.45
C GLN A 12 0.87 7.53 0.62
N GLN A 13 0.00 8.50 0.84
CA GLN A 13 -1.07 8.42 1.82
C GLN A 13 -2.42 8.25 1.11
N TYR A 14 -3.26 7.42 1.68
CA TYR A 14 -4.58 7.11 1.17
C TYR A 14 -5.61 7.20 2.27
N TYR A 15 -6.76 7.76 1.94
CA TYR A 15 -7.94 7.73 2.79
C TYR A 15 -8.78 6.52 2.42
N ALA A 16 -8.95 5.59 3.36
CA ALA A 16 -9.83 4.44 3.21
C ALA A 16 -11.28 4.90 3.32
N LEU A 17 -12.02 4.86 2.21
CA LEU A 17 -13.34 5.46 2.13
C LEU A 17 -14.39 4.78 3.01
N VAL A 18 -14.19 3.49 3.32
CA VAL A 18 -15.07 2.68 4.17
C VAL A 18 -14.77 2.91 5.66
N SER A 19 -13.52 2.72 6.09
CA SER A 19 -13.13 2.84 7.51
C SER A 19 -12.84 4.26 7.96
N LYS A 20 -12.80 5.23 7.04
CA LYS A 20 -12.44 6.64 7.29
C LYS A 20 -11.04 6.82 7.89
N GLU A 21 -10.16 5.86 7.62
CA GLU A 21 -8.81 5.79 8.16
C GLU A 21 -7.77 6.25 7.14
N VAL A 22 -6.65 6.81 7.62
CA VAL A 22 -5.49 7.11 6.78
C VAL A 22 -4.54 5.92 6.78
N LEU A 23 -4.24 5.43 5.58
CA LEU A 23 -3.30 4.37 5.30
C LEU A 23 -2.10 4.95 4.56
N VAL A 24 -0.90 4.66 5.02
CA VAL A 24 0.35 5.02 4.35
C VAL A 24 0.93 3.78 3.70
N VAL A 25 1.31 3.88 2.43
CA VAL A 25 2.05 2.80 1.77
C VAL A 25 3.43 2.72 2.43
N SER A 26 3.65 1.67 3.22
CA SER A 26 4.92 1.48 3.91
C SER A 26 5.92 0.73 3.04
N GLU A 27 5.46 -0.25 2.26
CA GLU A 27 6.30 -1.06 1.37
C GLU A 27 5.52 -1.53 0.14
N VAL A 28 6.22 -1.68 -0.98
CA VAL A 28 5.74 -2.37 -2.18
C VAL A 28 6.70 -3.51 -2.47
N LEU A 29 6.25 -4.74 -2.27
CA LEU A 29 7.05 -5.94 -2.43
C LEU A 29 6.92 -6.47 -3.86
N GLN A 30 8.05 -6.80 -4.48
CA GLN A 30 8.10 -7.43 -5.79
C GLN A 30 8.17 -8.96 -5.65
N PRO A 31 7.76 -9.73 -6.67
CA PRO A 31 7.99 -11.17 -6.66
C PRO A 31 9.46 -11.50 -6.42
N GLY A 32 9.74 -12.47 -5.56
CA GLY A 32 11.10 -12.80 -5.13
C GLY A 32 11.15 -13.68 -3.90
N MET A 33 12.36 -14.00 -3.44
CA MET A 33 12.57 -14.73 -2.18
C MET A 33 12.75 -13.76 -1.03
N TYR A 34 12.00 -13.97 0.05
CA TYR A 34 12.06 -13.15 1.25
C TYR A 34 12.39 -14.03 2.47
N PRO A 35 13.23 -13.54 3.40
CA PRO A 35 13.54 -14.27 4.62
C PRO A 35 12.28 -14.39 5.48
N SER A 36 12.10 -15.55 6.13
CA SER A 36 11.08 -15.75 7.15
C SER A 36 11.67 -15.46 8.54
N GLY A 37 10.88 -14.86 9.42
CA GLY A 37 11.29 -14.60 10.82
C GLY A 37 11.56 -15.88 11.63
N SER A 38 11.03 -17.02 11.19
CA SER A 38 11.28 -18.35 11.76
C SER A 38 12.53 -19.05 11.21
N GLY A 39 13.30 -18.38 10.35
CA GLY A 39 14.35 -19.01 9.54
C GLY A 39 13.83 -19.53 8.20
N GLY A 40 14.73 -19.64 7.21
CA GLY A 40 14.42 -20.01 5.83
C GLY A 40 13.89 -18.87 4.97
N TYR A 41 13.42 -19.20 3.77
CA TYR A 41 12.90 -18.26 2.78
C TYR A 41 11.50 -18.65 2.34
N HIS A 42 10.67 -17.66 2.02
CA HIS A 42 9.42 -17.86 1.32
C HIS A 42 9.46 -17.14 -0.02
N THR A 43 8.87 -17.75 -1.04
CA THR A 43 8.77 -17.17 -2.37
C THR A 43 7.48 -16.37 -2.49
N LEU A 44 7.61 -15.07 -2.74
CA LEU A 44 6.51 -14.22 -3.14
C LEU A 44 6.30 -14.31 -4.66
N ARG A 45 5.10 -14.74 -5.08
CA ARG A 45 4.79 -15.00 -6.50
C ARG A 45 4.15 -13.81 -7.23
N SER A 46 3.67 -12.81 -6.50
CA SER A 46 2.97 -11.65 -7.06
C SER A 46 3.28 -10.41 -6.24
N PRO A 47 3.26 -9.21 -6.84
CA PRO A 47 3.53 -7.99 -6.10
C PRO A 47 2.53 -7.79 -4.95
N MET A 48 3.00 -7.29 -3.82
CA MET A 48 2.17 -6.95 -2.67
C MET A 48 2.38 -5.50 -2.25
N VAL A 49 1.35 -4.93 -1.61
CA VAL A 49 1.42 -3.60 -1.00
C VAL A 49 1.15 -3.76 0.49
N ARG A 50 2.00 -3.12 1.29
CA ARG A 50 1.82 -2.99 2.74
C ARG A 50 1.35 -1.58 3.05
N PHE A 51 0.21 -1.50 3.72
CA PHE A 51 -0.38 -0.28 4.21
C PHE A 51 -0.24 -0.22 5.72
N ARG A 52 0.39 0.83 6.25
CA ARG A 52 0.40 1.12 7.67
C ARG A 52 -0.71 2.10 8.00
N SER A 53 -1.54 1.74 8.98
CA SER A 53 -2.52 2.66 9.57
C SER A 53 -1.82 3.78 10.34
N GLU A 54 -2.16 5.05 10.04
CA GLU A 54 -1.68 6.18 10.86
C GLU A 54 -2.28 6.16 12.27
N LYS A 55 -3.52 5.67 12.41
CA LYS A 55 -4.25 5.67 13.68
C LYS A 55 -3.75 4.62 14.66
N THR A 56 -3.51 3.40 14.18
CA THR A 56 -3.23 2.23 15.02
C THR A 56 -1.80 1.71 14.87
N GLY A 57 -1.09 2.10 13.81
CA GLY A 57 0.22 1.57 13.47
C GLY A 57 0.20 0.16 12.89
N LEU A 58 -0.96 -0.50 12.78
CA LEU A 58 -1.10 -1.84 12.21
C LEU A 58 -0.73 -1.84 10.73
N VAL A 59 -0.12 -2.95 10.28
CA VAL A 59 0.29 -3.17 8.89
C VAL A 59 -0.66 -4.15 8.23
N HIS A 60 -1.37 -3.70 7.21
CA HIS A 60 -2.21 -4.51 6.35
C HIS A 60 -1.44 -4.86 5.08
N THR A 61 -1.34 -6.15 4.77
CA THR A 61 -0.68 -6.62 3.54
C THR A 61 -1.74 -7.17 2.59
N CYS A 62 -1.70 -6.75 1.33
CA CYS A 62 -2.57 -7.28 0.28
C CYS A 62 -1.84 -7.36 -1.06
N SER A 63 -2.38 -8.10 -2.02
CA SER A 63 -1.82 -8.13 -3.38
C SER A 63 -1.97 -6.76 -4.05
N LEU A 64 -1.05 -6.42 -4.95
CA LEU A 64 -1.16 -5.20 -5.75
C LEU A 64 -2.46 -5.15 -6.55
N GLU A 65 -2.91 -6.29 -7.08
CA GLU A 65 -4.15 -6.38 -7.84
C GLU A 65 -5.38 -6.06 -6.99
N LEU A 66 -5.43 -6.54 -5.74
CA LEU A 66 -6.49 -6.17 -4.82
C LEU A 66 -6.39 -4.69 -4.45
N ALA A 67 -5.18 -4.20 -4.14
CA ALA A 67 -4.94 -2.81 -3.75
C ALA A 67 -5.47 -1.82 -4.80
N LYS A 68 -5.27 -2.11 -6.10
CA LYS A 68 -5.77 -1.30 -7.22
C LYS A 68 -7.27 -1.10 -7.21
N HIS A 69 -8.02 -2.03 -6.64
CA HIS A 69 -9.48 -2.03 -6.60
C HIS A 69 -10.05 -1.64 -5.23
N LEU A 70 -9.21 -1.41 -4.23
CA LEU A 70 -9.66 -0.92 -2.93
C LEU A 70 -10.16 0.53 -3.04
N LEU A 71 -11.20 0.85 -2.27
CA LEU A 71 -11.78 2.19 -2.15
C LEU A 71 -10.85 3.12 -1.34
N LEU A 72 -9.70 3.43 -1.95
CA LEU A 72 -8.65 4.29 -1.41
C LEU A 72 -8.60 5.58 -2.22
N ALA A 73 -8.77 6.73 -1.56
CA ALA A 73 -8.60 8.03 -2.19
C ALA A 73 -7.20 8.57 -1.87
N LYS A 74 -6.38 8.88 -2.88
CA LYS A 74 -5.04 9.45 -2.68
C LYS A 74 -5.16 10.79 -1.93
N ARG A 75 -4.51 10.89 -0.78
CA ARG A 75 -4.43 12.11 0.02
C ARG A 75 -3.28 12.95 -0.53
N GLN A 76 -3.61 14.06 -1.19
CA GLN A 76 -2.61 15.03 -1.63
C GLN A 76 -1.88 15.57 -0.40
N THR A 77 -0.56 15.34 -0.35
CA THR A 77 0.30 16.01 0.63
C THR A 77 0.75 17.33 0.04
N ALA A 78 1.08 18.32 0.89
CA ALA A 78 1.45 19.67 0.45
C ALA A 78 2.61 19.70 -0.56
N LYS A 79 3.41 18.63 -0.64
CA LYS A 79 4.53 18.47 -1.59
C LYS A 79 4.07 18.33 -3.05
N GLU A 80 2.82 17.93 -3.32
CA GLU A 80 2.26 17.83 -4.68
C GLU A 80 1.60 19.13 -5.18
N LYS A 81 1.44 20.15 -4.32
CA LYS A 81 0.82 21.45 -4.68
C LYS A 81 1.81 22.51 -5.18
N GLY A 82 2.97 22.10 -5.68
CA GLY A 82 4.07 23.00 -6.02
C GLY A 82 4.59 22.83 -7.45
N VAL A 83 3.73 23.01 -8.46
CA VAL A 83 4.15 23.47 -9.79
C VAL A 83 3.02 24.33 -10.35
N GLY A 84 3.19 25.65 -10.23
CA GLY A 84 2.47 26.66 -10.99
C GLY A 84 3.48 27.42 -11.82
#